data_AF-A0A1M7IF80-F1
#
_entry.id   AF-A0A1M7IF80-F1
#
_cell.length_a   1.000
_cell.length_b   1.000
_cell.length_c   1.000
_cell.angle_alpha   90.00
_cell.angle_beta   90.00
_cell.angle_gamma   90.00
#
_symmetry.space_group_name_H-M   'P 1'
#
loop_
_entity.id
_entity.type
_entity.pdbx_description
1 polymer ?
#
loop_
_entity_poly.entity_id
_entity_poly.type
_entity_poly.pdbx_seq_one_letter_code
_entity_poly.pdbx_strand_id
1 'polypeptide(L)'
;MIGRTSTLRDSAGKFESRVMGPYTPASVEICGELHELDKLVSRYEAETRARPTYRIKPIESPDTWAVMTMVEDVGKEVGSVMSSYAGNLLGDVLRTKGESRQRLDLLWHFVGSGVPIERIAARGAAKSCASISAVTFEAMIDRLKRPGAPRCKRVDLVASTSLDHAWLSIVMPDDTQVIYDFWTGRQAFMLDDGRFAAAQDATICKSWTPGQEIPMPWQSFKSEATDAGLPRPEELRVPFPGSWPYESDSLRGLESPIPVNAPIQELRTETDCLLTGPQREDAGLAPDELIAYQGPDGSIFSNDVVPEASLQPKWVRAEVKLYGAQGEWEARLSEACEAGDTALVAELLSSPAVRAKFAKRHEEWSCRALLSTLNRSPLDEPMVQVLLAGAVDAEASSRLQREVDAWQSFQAIAQVNQAVMLWALSMQLRVGEGSVPSLRQLLTSQGSAAAFNACPREVATSALCYLITMGQMTKEALETLIELGADPHWATLEGSPLDLATRLGKEPGEHHAIRQEISQLLQAAAESVNQ
;
A
#
# COMPACT_ATOMS: atom_id res chain seq x y z
N MET A 1 -11.88 42.38 -7.08
CA MET A 1 -12.87 42.87 -8.07
C MET A 1 -13.98 41.82 -8.15
N ILE A 2 -15.25 42.20 -7.94
CA ILE A 2 -16.37 41.23 -7.92
C ILE A 2 -16.66 40.80 -9.37
N GLY A 3 -16.49 39.50 -9.66
CA GLY A 3 -16.73 38.93 -10.98
C GLY A 3 -18.21 38.98 -11.39
N ARG A 4 -18.49 38.94 -12.70
CA ARG A 4 -19.87 38.85 -13.20
C ARG A 4 -20.43 37.44 -12.95
N THR A 5 -21.66 37.35 -12.44
CA THR A 5 -22.41 36.10 -12.36
C THR A 5 -23.03 35.80 -13.73
N SER A 6 -22.80 34.59 -14.27
CA SER A 6 -23.34 34.18 -15.58
C SER A 6 -23.78 32.73 -15.59
N THR A 7 -24.76 32.40 -16.43
CA THR A 7 -24.95 31.03 -16.91
C THR A 7 -23.95 30.85 -18.05
N LEU A 8 -22.97 29.95 -17.94
CA LEU A 8 -21.98 29.71 -19.02
C LEU A 8 -22.59 29.11 -20.31
N ARG A 9 -23.91 29.19 -20.45
CA ARG A 9 -24.73 28.58 -21.48
C ARG A 9 -25.37 29.64 -22.36
N ASP A 10 -25.49 29.31 -23.64
CA ASP A 10 -26.20 30.11 -24.63
C ASP A 10 -27.74 30.05 -24.45
N SER A 11 -28.47 30.76 -25.31
CA SER A 11 -29.94 30.77 -25.30
C SER A 11 -30.57 29.40 -25.63
N ALA A 12 -29.81 28.47 -26.21
CA ALA A 12 -30.24 27.10 -26.48
C ALA A 12 -29.93 26.16 -25.29
N GLY A 13 -29.31 26.66 -24.22
CA GLY A 13 -28.93 25.89 -23.04
C GLY A 13 -27.67 25.06 -23.22
N LYS A 14 -26.90 25.24 -24.30
CA LYS A 14 -25.60 24.60 -24.52
C LYS A 14 -24.49 25.46 -23.93
N PHE A 15 -23.38 24.86 -23.50
CA PHE A 15 -22.22 25.67 -23.12
C PHE A 15 -21.73 26.49 -24.31
N GLU A 16 -21.33 27.73 -24.05
CA GLU A 16 -20.73 28.59 -25.08
C GLU A 16 -19.43 27.93 -25.60
N SER A 17 -19.11 28.12 -26.89
CA SER A 17 -17.95 27.48 -27.53
C SER A 17 -16.59 27.84 -26.92
N ARG A 18 -16.53 28.96 -26.19
CA ARG A 18 -15.34 29.44 -25.48
C ARG A 18 -15.17 28.81 -24.08
N VAL A 19 -16.15 28.03 -23.62
CA VAL A 19 -16.13 27.38 -22.31
C VAL A 19 -15.45 26.02 -22.43
N MET A 20 -14.46 25.80 -21.60
CA MET A 20 -13.66 24.59 -21.52
C MET A 20 -13.61 24.08 -20.08
N GLY A 21 -13.21 22.81 -19.97
CA GLY A 21 -13.04 22.12 -18.71
C GLY A 21 -11.69 21.42 -18.63
N PRO A 22 -11.43 20.69 -17.54
CA PRO A 22 -10.18 19.95 -17.35
C PRO A 22 -10.03 18.72 -18.25
N TYR A 23 -11.02 18.44 -19.10
CA TYR A 23 -11.04 17.33 -20.04
C TYR A 23 -11.62 17.79 -21.38
N THR A 24 -10.93 17.50 -22.47
CA THR A 24 -11.47 17.66 -23.82
C THR A 24 -12.51 16.57 -24.11
N PRO A 25 -13.66 16.91 -24.75
CA PRO A 25 -14.62 15.93 -25.24
C PRO A 25 -13.99 14.89 -26.18
N ALA A 26 -14.47 13.65 -26.14
CA ALA A 26 -14.05 12.65 -27.11
C ALA A 26 -14.48 13.11 -28.53
N SER A 27 -13.60 12.99 -29.51
CA SER A 27 -13.88 13.39 -30.90
C SER A 27 -13.30 12.40 -31.90
N VAL A 28 -13.92 12.31 -33.08
CA VAL A 28 -13.44 11.52 -34.22
C VAL A 28 -13.43 12.36 -35.48
N GLU A 29 -12.41 12.20 -36.32
CA GLU A 29 -12.39 12.83 -37.64
C GLU A 29 -13.08 11.92 -38.66
N ILE A 30 -14.11 12.43 -39.32
CA ILE A 30 -14.85 11.74 -40.39
C ILE A 30 -14.79 12.64 -41.63
N CYS A 31 -14.19 12.15 -42.71
CA CYS A 31 -14.07 12.89 -43.97
C CYS A 31 -13.38 14.27 -43.86
N GLY A 32 -12.44 14.44 -42.91
CA GLY A 32 -11.75 15.72 -42.69
C GLY A 32 -12.47 16.66 -41.73
N GLU A 33 -13.63 16.27 -41.20
CA GLU A 33 -14.39 17.04 -40.21
C GLU A 33 -14.30 16.38 -38.84
N LEU A 34 -14.02 17.17 -37.80
CA LEU A 34 -13.98 16.70 -36.42
C LEU A 34 -15.39 16.65 -35.84
N HIS A 35 -15.84 15.46 -35.46
CA HIS A 35 -17.12 15.23 -34.79
C HIS A 35 -16.90 14.92 -33.31
N GLU A 36 -17.47 15.72 -32.42
CA GLU A 36 -17.53 15.41 -30.99
C GLU A 36 -18.47 14.22 -30.75
N LEU A 37 -17.93 13.18 -30.12
CA LEU A 37 -18.63 11.96 -29.72
C LEU A 37 -19.31 12.10 -28.36
N ASP A 38 -19.00 13.16 -27.62
CA ASP A 38 -19.50 13.43 -26.28
C ASP A 38 -19.71 14.93 -26.08
N LYS A 39 -20.68 15.32 -25.26
CA LYS A 39 -21.03 16.73 -25.01
C LYS A 39 -20.51 17.18 -23.64
N LEU A 40 -20.24 18.48 -23.52
CA LEU A 40 -19.97 19.10 -22.23
C LEU A 40 -21.24 19.20 -21.38
N VAL A 41 -21.12 18.84 -20.10
CA VAL A 41 -22.16 18.88 -19.08
C VAL A 41 -21.62 19.51 -17.80
N SER A 42 -22.53 20.04 -16.97
CA SER A 42 -22.18 20.50 -15.62
C SER A 42 -22.21 19.30 -14.69
N ARG A 43 -21.08 19.06 -13.99
CA ARG A 43 -21.00 18.06 -12.93
C ARG A 43 -22.02 18.36 -11.83
N TYR A 44 -22.08 19.60 -11.36
CA TYR A 44 -23.05 20.03 -10.35
C TYR A 44 -24.50 19.76 -10.76
N GLU A 45 -24.87 20.09 -11.99
CA GLU A 45 -26.23 19.86 -12.50
C GLU A 45 -26.56 18.36 -12.57
N ALA A 46 -25.61 17.53 -12.97
CA ALA A 46 -25.79 16.08 -13.01
C ALA A 46 -25.91 15.45 -11.60
N GLU A 47 -25.26 16.04 -10.61
CA GLU A 47 -25.25 15.56 -9.24
C GLU A 47 -26.45 16.04 -8.44
N THR A 48 -26.73 17.34 -8.47
CA THR A 48 -27.75 18.00 -7.63
C THR A 48 -29.10 18.16 -8.32
N ARG A 49 -29.16 17.99 -9.65
CA ARG A 49 -30.31 18.35 -10.51
C ARG A 49 -30.66 19.84 -10.50
N ALA A 50 -29.84 20.68 -9.86
CA ALA A 50 -29.97 22.13 -9.85
C ALA A 50 -28.96 22.75 -10.82
N ARG A 51 -29.34 23.86 -11.46
CA ARG A 51 -28.42 24.58 -12.33
C ARG A 51 -27.50 25.48 -11.49
N PRO A 52 -26.17 25.42 -11.71
CA PRO A 52 -25.27 26.33 -11.03
C PRO A 52 -25.28 27.71 -11.68
N THR A 53 -24.98 28.72 -10.88
CA THR A 53 -24.54 30.03 -11.36
C THR A 53 -23.01 30.08 -11.33
N TYR A 54 -22.36 30.90 -12.16
CA TYR A 54 -20.90 30.98 -12.19
C TYR A 54 -20.40 32.39 -11.93
N ARG A 55 -19.49 32.53 -10.96
CA ARG A 55 -18.69 33.73 -10.73
C ARG A 55 -17.45 33.67 -11.61
N ILE A 56 -17.41 34.52 -12.63
CA ILE A 56 -16.29 34.55 -13.57
C ILE A 56 -15.21 35.50 -13.07
N LYS A 57 -14.02 34.98 -12.80
CA LYS A 57 -12.83 35.73 -12.40
C LYS A 57 -11.87 35.92 -13.58
N PRO A 58 -11.44 37.15 -13.89
CA PRO A 58 -10.44 37.37 -14.93
C PRO A 58 -9.05 36.91 -14.47
N ILE A 59 -8.30 36.28 -15.37
CA ILE A 59 -6.86 36.02 -15.20
C ILE A 59 -6.12 36.97 -16.14
N GLU A 60 -5.40 37.92 -15.55
CA GLU A 60 -4.72 38.98 -16.31
C GLU A 60 -3.40 38.51 -16.92
N SER A 61 -2.70 37.59 -16.24
CA SER A 61 -1.39 37.07 -16.66
C SER A 61 -1.55 35.95 -17.68
N PRO A 62 -1.01 36.09 -18.91
CA PRO A 62 -0.99 35.01 -19.90
C PRO A 62 -0.22 33.79 -19.43
N ASP A 63 0.85 33.98 -18.65
CA ASP A 63 1.63 32.88 -18.07
C ASP A 63 0.76 32.08 -17.08
N THR A 64 -0.02 32.75 -16.23
CA THR A 64 -0.92 32.11 -15.25
C THR A 64 -2.05 31.36 -15.96
N TRP A 65 -2.64 31.97 -17.00
CA TRP A 65 -3.66 31.32 -17.82
C TRP A 65 -3.12 30.07 -18.52
N ALA A 66 -1.96 30.21 -19.17
CA ALA A 66 -1.31 29.10 -19.86
C ALA A 66 -1.02 27.95 -18.90
N VAL A 67 -0.44 28.23 -17.72
CA VAL A 67 -0.27 27.23 -16.65
C VAL A 67 -1.61 26.57 -16.38
N MET A 68 -2.62 27.31 -15.93
CA MET A 68 -3.92 26.77 -15.54
C MET A 68 -4.53 25.79 -16.57
N THR A 69 -4.41 26.09 -17.87
CA THR A 69 -4.92 25.24 -18.95
C THR A 69 -4.07 23.99 -19.25
N MET A 70 -2.83 23.88 -18.74
CA MET A 70 -1.96 22.70 -18.90
C MET A 70 -2.48 21.44 -18.17
N VAL A 71 -3.51 21.57 -17.33
CA VAL A 71 -4.07 20.47 -16.53
C VAL A 71 -4.44 19.25 -17.39
N GLU A 72 -4.92 19.47 -18.61
CA GLU A 72 -5.28 18.38 -19.50
C GLU A 72 -4.04 17.66 -20.04
N ASP A 73 -3.05 18.41 -20.52
CA ASP A 73 -1.83 17.85 -21.12
C ASP A 73 -1.01 17.06 -20.09
N VAL A 74 -0.86 17.62 -18.90
CA VAL A 74 -0.22 16.93 -17.77
C VAL A 74 -1.03 15.69 -17.40
N GLY A 75 -2.36 15.80 -17.38
CA GLY A 75 -3.25 14.67 -17.12
C GLY A 75 -3.19 13.56 -18.17
N LYS A 76 -2.92 13.88 -19.45
CA LYS A 76 -2.67 12.89 -20.51
C LYS A 76 -1.33 12.19 -20.30
N GLU A 77 -0.30 12.92 -19.88
CA GLU A 77 1.01 12.33 -19.61
C GLU A 77 0.97 11.41 -18.40
N VAL A 78 0.42 11.85 -17.28
CA VAL A 78 0.24 11.02 -16.07
C VAL A 78 -0.68 9.83 -16.40
N GLY A 79 -1.78 10.08 -17.13
CA GLY A 79 -2.75 9.08 -17.57
C GLY A 79 -2.20 7.97 -18.49
N SER A 80 -0.99 8.15 -19.04
CA SER A 80 -0.35 7.16 -19.90
C SER A 80 0.38 6.05 -19.13
N VAL A 81 0.62 6.25 -17.82
CA VAL A 81 1.24 5.28 -16.91
C VAL A 81 0.33 4.96 -15.73
N MET A 82 -0.44 5.94 -15.25
CA MET A 82 -1.46 5.75 -14.24
C MET A 82 -2.84 5.74 -14.90
N SER A 83 -3.79 4.95 -14.41
CA SER A 83 -5.11 4.92 -15.03
C SER A 83 -5.80 6.29 -14.99
N SER A 84 -6.57 6.66 -16.03
CA SER A 84 -7.36 7.90 -16.08
C SER A 84 -8.41 8.03 -14.97
N TYR A 85 -8.68 6.94 -14.24
CA TYR A 85 -9.60 6.87 -13.10
C TYR A 85 -8.87 6.70 -11.76
N ALA A 86 -7.54 6.80 -11.74
CA ALA A 86 -6.70 6.54 -10.56
C ALA A 86 -7.03 7.45 -9.36
N GLY A 87 -7.66 8.61 -9.60
CA GLY A 87 -8.10 9.50 -8.54
C GLY A 87 -9.43 9.10 -7.86
N ASN A 88 -10.32 8.40 -8.57
CA ASN A 88 -11.53 7.88 -7.92
C ASN A 88 -11.26 6.44 -7.47
N LEU A 89 -10.68 6.32 -6.27
CA LEU A 89 -10.35 5.03 -5.63
C LEU A 89 -11.50 4.03 -5.79
N LEU A 90 -12.71 4.47 -5.48
CA LEU A 90 -13.94 3.68 -5.57
C LEU A 90 -14.28 3.31 -7.02
N GLY A 91 -14.34 4.27 -7.95
CA GLY A 91 -14.61 4.03 -9.36
C GLY A 91 -13.64 3.04 -10.02
N ASP A 92 -12.36 3.09 -9.64
CA ASP A 92 -11.37 2.16 -10.14
C ASP A 92 -11.42 0.78 -9.45
N VAL A 93 -11.73 0.71 -8.15
CA VAL A 93 -12.00 -0.56 -7.45
C VAL A 93 -13.19 -1.29 -8.08
N LEU A 94 -14.26 -0.56 -8.42
CA LEU A 94 -15.44 -1.10 -9.09
C LEU A 94 -15.10 -1.67 -10.47
N ARG A 95 -14.40 -0.88 -11.29
CA ARG A 95 -14.03 -1.27 -12.66
C ARG A 95 -13.06 -2.45 -12.70
N THR A 96 -12.22 -2.59 -11.68
CA THR A 96 -11.26 -3.70 -11.54
C THR A 96 -11.78 -4.84 -10.67
N LYS A 97 -13.07 -4.82 -10.29
CA LYS A 97 -13.72 -5.85 -9.47
C LYS A 97 -12.96 -6.15 -8.17
N GLY A 98 -12.42 -5.12 -7.51
CA GLY A 98 -11.67 -5.27 -6.27
C GLY A 98 -10.17 -5.52 -6.44
N GLU A 99 -9.68 -5.83 -7.64
CA GLU A 99 -8.26 -6.12 -7.89
C GLU A 99 -7.37 -4.91 -7.58
N SER A 100 -7.81 -3.70 -7.93
CA SER A 100 -7.07 -2.49 -7.56
C SER A 100 -7.09 -2.17 -6.06
N ARG A 101 -8.07 -2.68 -5.29
CA ARG A 101 -8.06 -2.54 -3.81
C ARG A 101 -7.00 -3.47 -3.23
N GLN A 102 -6.90 -4.71 -3.70
CA GLN A 102 -5.85 -5.63 -3.28
C GLN A 102 -4.45 -5.09 -3.57
N ARG A 103 -4.25 -4.51 -4.76
CA ARG A 103 -2.99 -3.86 -5.15
C ARG A 103 -2.71 -2.64 -4.28
N LEU A 104 -3.73 -1.85 -3.95
CA LEU A 104 -3.61 -0.73 -3.03
C LEU A 104 -3.29 -1.18 -1.60
N ASP A 105 -3.94 -2.21 -1.07
CA ASP A 105 -3.65 -2.77 0.24
C ASP A 105 -2.17 -3.19 0.31
N LEU A 106 -1.68 -3.87 -0.73
CA LEU A 106 -0.27 -4.25 -0.89
C LEU A 106 0.70 -3.07 -0.98
N LEU A 107 0.22 -1.85 -1.23
CA LEU A 107 1.01 -0.62 -1.32
C LEU A 107 0.88 0.24 -0.05
N TRP A 108 -0.31 0.25 0.56
CA TRP A 108 -0.67 1.06 1.72
C TRP A 108 0.01 0.56 3.00
N HIS A 109 0.36 -0.73 3.08
CA HIS A 109 1.12 -1.29 4.18
C HIS A 109 2.60 -0.82 4.22
N PHE A 110 3.05 0.06 3.30
CA PHE A 110 4.48 0.22 3.00
C PHE A 110 4.99 1.64 2.73
N VAL A 111 4.59 2.65 3.50
CA VAL A 111 5.16 4.00 3.32
C VAL A 111 5.95 4.48 4.53
N GLY A 112 7.26 4.21 4.49
CA GLY A 112 8.32 4.78 5.32
C GLY A 112 9.63 4.78 4.52
N SER A 113 10.41 5.86 4.60
CA SER A 113 11.44 6.29 3.64
C SER A 113 12.52 5.25 3.26
N GLY A 114 12.81 5.14 1.95
CA GLY A 114 14.03 4.50 1.42
C GLY A 114 13.93 3.94 -0.01
N VAL A 115 12.72 3.69 -0.51
CA VAL A 115 12.47 3.20 -1.88
C VAL A 115 11.82 4.34 -2.69
N PRO A 116 12.11 4.50 -4.00
CA PRO A 116 11.39 5.46 -4.85
C PRO A 116 9.93 5.03 -5.01
N ILE A 117 9.11 5.37 -4.01
CA ILE A 117 7.69 5.06 -3.91
C ILE A 117 6.91 5.57 -5.12
N GLU A 118 7.39 6.65 -5.73
CA GLU A 118 6.87 7.22 -6.97
C GLU A 118 6.93 6.17 -8.10
N ARG A 119 8.04 5.43 -8.19
CA ARG A 119 8.24 4.39 -9.21
C ARG A 119 7.37 3.17 -8.94
N ILE A 120 7.20 2.81 -7.68
CA ILE A 120 6.23 1.78 -7.29
C ILE A 120 4.80 2.24 -7.67
N ALA A 121 4.47 3.51 -7.43
CA ALA A 121 3.16 4.06 -7.72
C ALA A 121 2.83 4.09 -9.22
N ALA A 122 3.79 4.46 -10.06
CA ALA A 122 3.66 4.41 -11.51
C ALA A 122 3.46 2.97 -12.03
N ARG A 123 4.13 1.98 -11.44
CA ARG A 123 4.01 0.54 -11.80
C ARG A 123 2.71 -0.10 -11.34
N GLY A 124 2.32 0.19 -10.10
CA GLY A 124 1.17 -0.43 -9.43
C GLY A 124 -0.16 0.30 -9.68
N ALA A 125 -0.14 1.44 -10.37
CA ALA A 125 -1.23 2.41 -10.41
C ALA A 125 -1.71 2.77 -8.98
N ALA A 126 -0.74 3.00 -8.07
CA ALA A 126 -1.01 3.20 -6.65
C ALA A 126 -1.92 4.41 -6.41
N LYS A 127 -2.77 4.29 -5.39
CA LYS A 127 -3.87 5.21 -5.08
C LYS A 127 -3.64 5.86 -3.72
N SER A 128 -2.54 6.59 -3.59
CA SER A 128 -2.42 7.58 -2.52
C SER A 128 -2.22 8.95 -3.13
N CYS A 129 -2.83 9.94 -2.49
CA CYS A 129 -2.74 11.33 -2.90
C CYS A 129 -1.28 11.78 -3.06
N ALA A 130 -0.43 11.43 -2.10
CA ALA A 130 1.01 11.71 -2.14
C ALA A 130 1.71 11.13 -3.38
N SER A 131 1.35 9.91 -3.79
CA SER A 131 1.98 9.24 -4.93
C SER A 131 1.58 9.87 -6.27
N ILE A 132 0.28 10.13 -6.46
CA ILE A 132 -0.23 10.78 -7.67
C ILE A 132 0.34 12.19 -7.79
N SER A 133 0.38 12.94 -6.69
CA SER A 133 0.95 14.29 -6.67
C SER A 133 2.46 14.25 -6.97
N ALA A 134 3.21 13.28 -6.47
CA ALA A 134 4.63 13.13 -6.80
C ALA A 134 4.89 12.78 -8.28
N VAL A 135 4.10 11.87 -8.86
CA VAL A 135 4.19 11.55 -10.30
C VAL A 135 3.82 12.76 -11.16
N THR A 136 2.79 13.51 -10.74
CA THR A 136 2.34 14.72 -11.42
C THR A 136 3.39 15.83 -11.32
N PHE A 137 4.11 15.94 -10.20
CA PHE A 137 5.21 16.88 -10.02
C PHE A 137 6.27 16.72 -11.11
N GLU A 138 6.72 15.47 -11.34
CA GLU A 138 7.73 15.17 -12.36
C GLU A 138 7.24 15.48 -13.78
N ALA A 139 5.99 15.10 -14.10
CA ALA A 139 5.38 15.41 -15.40
C ALA A 139 5.22 16.92 -15.63
N MET A 140 4.80 17.66 -14.60
CA MET A 140 4.63 19.11 -14.65
C MET A 140 5.96 19.81 -14.91
N ILE A 141 7.02 19.43 -14.20
CA ILE A 141 8.33 20.03 -14.40
C ILE A 141 8.87 19.74 -15.80
N ASP A 142 8.75 18.50 -16.28
CA ASP A 142 9.15 18.15 -17.66
C ASP A 142 8.46 19.04 -18.68
N ARG A 143 7.18 19.35 -18.46
CA ARG A 143 6.42 20.27 -19.31
C ARG A 143 6.90 21.72 -19.22
N LEU A 144 7.15 22.22 -18.03
CA LEU A 144 7.62 23.59 -17.81
C LEU A 144 9.05 23.82 -18.32
N LYS A 145 9.83 22.76 -18.57
CA LYS A 145 11.17 22.85 -19.20
C LYS A 145 11.12 22.96 -20.72
N ARG A 146 9.98 22.70 -21.38
CA ARG A 146 9.90 22.69 -22.84
C ARG A 146 9.99 24.10 -23.43
N PRO A 147 10.57 24.27 -24.62
CA PRO A 147 10.58 25.56 -25.31
C PRO A 147 9.15 26.10 -25.47
N GLY A 148 8.94 27.36 -25.08
CA GLY A 148 7.63 28.02 -25.16
C GLY A 148 6.67 27.72 -24.01
N ALA A 149 7.09 26.98 -22.98
CA ALA A 149 6.31 26.81 -21.76
C ALA A 149 6.14 28.14 -20.98
N PRO A 150 5.04 28.30 -20.23
CA PRO A 150 4.82 29.50 -19.42
C PRO A 150 5.88 29.64 -18.32
N ARG A 151 6.18 30.88 -17.96
CA ARG A 151 7.18 31.17 -16.92
C ARG A 151 6.58 30.92 -15.54
N CYS A 152 7.32 30.23 -14.69
CA CYS A 152 7.03 30.09 -13.26
C CYS A 152 8.26 30.43 -12.42
N LYS A 153 8.04 30.74 -11.15
CA LYS A 153 9.08 30.96 -10.15
C LYS A 153 9.55 29.65 -9.53
N ARG A 154 8.60 28.78 -9.16
CA ARG A 154 8.86 27.43 -8.65
C ARG A 154 7.63 26.53 -8.75
N VAL A 155 7.86 25.23 -8.65
CA VAL A 155 6.83 24.21 -8.46
C VAL A 155 7.08 23.54 -7.12
N ASP A 156 6.07 23.48 -6.27
CA ASP A 156 6.10 22.85 -4.96
C ASP A 156 5.16 21.65 -4.93
N LEU A 157 5.63 20.51 -4.43
CA LEU A 157 4.79 19.43 -3.92
C LEU A 157 4.52 19.72 -2.45
N VAL A 158 3.26 19.97 -2.13
CA VAL A 158 2.80 20.38 -0.79
C VAL A 158 1.99 19.23 -0.18
N ALA A 159 2.14 18.98 1.11
CA ALA A 159 1.29 18.05 1.86
C ALA A 159 0.81 18.69 3.17
N SER A 160 -0.43 18.37 3.55
CA SER A 160 -1.03 18.76 4.83
C SER A 160 -1.48 17.51 5.57
N THR A 161 -1.11 17.45 6.84
CA THR A 161 -1.53 16.37 7.75
C THR A 161 -2.99 16.55 8.20
N SER A 162 -3.46 17.79 8.34
CA SER A 162 -4.81 18.13 8.78
C SER A 162 -5.85 17.87 7.68
N LEU A 163 -5.44 17.98 6.42
CA LEU A 163 -6.26 17.63 5.27
C LEU A 163 -6.03 16.19 4.77
N ASP A 164 -5.04 15.49 5.33
CA ASP A 164 -4.55 14.19 4.86
C ASP A 164 -4.38 14.14 3.32
N HIS A 165 -3.74 15.18 2.76
CA HIS A 165 -3.75 15.42 1.32
C HIS A 165 -2.47 16.06 0.83
N ALA A 166 -2.10 15.79 -0.42
CA ALA A 166 -0.94 16.35 -1.10
C ALA A 166 -1.31 16.92 -2.49
N TRP A 167 -0.80 18.08 -2.82
CA TRP A 167 -1.12 18.77 -4.08
C TRP A 167 0.12 19.48 -4.64
N LEU A 168 0.01 19.97 -5.87
CA LEU A 168 1.05 20.81 -6.46
C LEU A 168 0.65 22.28 -6.36
N SER A 169 1.61 23.13 -5.99
CA SER A 169 1.50 24.58 -6.12
C SER A 169 2.52 25.07 -7.13
N ILE A 170 2.04 25.73 -8.19
CA ILE A 170 2.90 26.42 -9.16
C ILE A 170 2.88 27.89 -8.81
N VAL A 171 4.02 28.39 -8.33
CA VAL A 171 4.20 29.78 -7.97
C VAL A 171 4.63 30.54 -9.21
N MET A 172 3.82 31.51 -9.61
CA MET A 172 4.04 32.37 -10.76
C MET A 172 5.01 33.51 -10.41
N PRO A 173 5.54 34.26 -11.41
CA PRO A 173 6.47 35.36 -11.16
C PRO A 173 5.92 36.50 -10.28
N ASP A 174 4.59 36.68 -10.27
CA ASP A 174 3.87 37.66 -9.46
C ASP A 174 3.40 37.11 -8.10
N ASP A 175 3.94 35.97 -7.68
CA ASP A 175 3.58 35.21 -6.47
C ASP A 175 2.14 34.68 -6.46
N THR A 176 1.40 34.80 -7.57
CA THR A 176 0.15 34.06 -7.72
C THR A 176 0.42 32.56 -7.73
N GLN A 177 -0.51 31.78 -7.17
CA GLN A 177 -0.34 30.33 -7.04
C GLN A 177 -1.48 29.61 -7.76
N VAL A 178 -1.11 28.76 -8.71
CA VAL A 178 -2.03 27.83 -9.38
C VAL A 178 -1.86 26.46 -8.74
N ILE A 179 -2.94 25.93 -8.21
CA ILE A 179 -2.98 24.62 -7.57
C ILE A 179 -3.42 23.57 -8.56
N TYR A 180 -2.73 22.44 -8.54
CA TYR A 180 -3.14 21.23 -9.23
C TYR A 180 -3.40 20.14 -8.21
N ASP A 181 -4.56 19.53 -8.37
CA ASP A 181 -4.88 18.29 -7.72
C ASP A 181 -5.31 17.28 -8.77
N PHE A 182 -4.73 16.09 -8.68
CA PHE A 182 -5.04 14.94 -9.53
C PHE A 182 -5.60 13.77 -8.72
N TRP A 183 -5.66 13.90 -7.38
CA TRP A 183 -6.14 12.85 -6.50
C TRP A 183 -7.63 12.61 -6.68
N THR A 184 -8.47 13.60 -6.89
CA THR A 184 -9.92 13.37 -7.01
C THR A 184 -10.48 13.53 -8.42
N GLY A 185 -9.62 13.98 -9.33
CA GLY A 185 -9.91 14.29 -10.73
C GLY A 185 -8.86 15.28 -11.22
N ARG A 186 -8.87 15.61 -12.51
CA ARG A 186 -7.99 16.64 -13.05
C ARG A 186 -8.55 18.00 -12.65
N GLN A 187 -7.88 18.71 -11.75
CA GLN A 187 -8.33 20.02 -11.28
C GLN A 187 -7.20 21.04 -11.33
N ALA A 188 -7.53 22.26 -11.75
CA ALA A 188 -6.65 23.43 -11.67
C ALA A 188 -7.45 24.66 -11.21
N PHE A 189 -6.90 25.41 -10.26
CA PHE A 189 -7.56 26.60 -9.69
C PHE A 189 -6.55 27.51 -8.99
N MET A 190 -6.94 28.75 -8.71
CA MET A 190 -6.12 29.67 -7.92
C MET A 190 -6.15 29.26 -6.45
N LEU A 191 -5.04 29.34 -5.73
CA LEU A 191 -4.96 28.91 -4.31
C LEU A 191 -6.13 29.43 -3.46
N ASP A 192 -6.42 30.73 -3.55
CA ASP A 192 -7.46 31.42 -2.78
C ASP A 192 -8.90 30.93 -3.07
N ASP A 193 -9.07 30.17 -4.16
CA ASP A 193 -10.36 29.69 -4.66
C ASP A 193 -10.63 28.21 -4.38
N GLY A 194 -9.69 27.54 -3.71
CA GLY A 194 -9.85 26.16 -3.25
C GLY A 194 -9.76 26.04 -1.73
N ARG A 195 -10.19 24.89 -1.20
CA ARG A 195 -10.17 24.61 0.25
C ARG A 195 -8.79 24.67 0.89
N PHE A 196 -7.73 24.58 0.09
CA PHE A 196 -6.33 24.61 0.51
C PHE A 196 -5.83 25.98 0.96
N ALA A 197 -6.51 27.08 0.61
CA ALA A 197 -6.15 28.43 1.07
C ALA A 197 -6.07 28.54 2.60
N ALA A 198 -6.86 27.73 3.31
CA ALA A 198 -6.94 27.74 4.77
C ALA A 198 -6.04 26.70 5.46
N ALA A 199 -5.23 25.92 4.71
CA ALA A 199 -4.40 24.85 5.26
C ALA A 199 -3.20 25.41 6.04
N GLN A 200 -3.35 25.59 7.35
CA GLN A 200 -2.32 26.20 8.21
C GLN A 200 -1.11 25.28 8.45
N ASP A 201 -1.27 23.97 8.27
CA ASP A 201 -0.23 22.96 8.50
C ASP A 201 0.41 22.45 7.19
N ALA A 202 0.19 23.17 6.07
CA ALA A 202 0.75 22.80 4.78
C ALA A 202 2.30 22.85 4.82
N THR A 203 2.93 21.74 4.49
CA THR A 203 4.38 21.57 4.41
C THR A 203 4.82 21.33 2.98
N ILE A 204 5.94 21.93 2.58
CA ILE A 204 6.53 21.69 1.27
C ILE A 204 7.41 20.45 1.36
N CYS A 205 7.03 19.37 0.67
CA CYS A 205 7.76 18.12 0.65
C CYS A 205 8.87 18.10 -0.40
N LYS A 206 8.60 18.71 -1.58
CA LYS A 206 9.59 18.89 -2.66
C LYS A 206 9.39 20.24 -3.30
N SER A 207 10.49 20.85 -3.76
CA SER A 207 10.46 22.08 -4.55
C SER A 207 11.37 21.93 -5.76
N TRP A 208 10.98 22.56 -6.85
CA TRP A 208 11.79 22.72 -8.05
C TRP A 208 11.73 24.16 -8.56
N THR A 209 12.87 24.72 -8.94
CA THR A 209 12.97 26.04 -9.59
C THR A 209 13.53 25.91 -11.00
N PRO A 210 13.16 26.80 -11.94
CA PRO A 210 13.79 26.84 -13.26
C PRO A 210 15.32 26.82 -13.19
N GLY A 211 15.93 25.93 -13.98
CA GLY A 211 17.38 25.70 -13.98
C GLY A 211 17.86 24.59 -13.04
N GLN A 212 17.04 24.11 -12.11
CA GLN A 212 17.38 22.92 -11.32
C GLN A 212 17.24 21.64 -12.14
N GLU A 213 18.18 20.72 -11.94
CA GLU A 213 18.09 19.37 -12.47
C GLU A 213 17.08 18.54 -11.68
N ILE A 214 16.36 17.68 -12.39
CA ILE A 214 15.54 16.64 -11.76
C ILE A 214 16.43 15.40 -11.68
N PRO A 215 16.45 14.66 -10.56
CA PRO A 215 17.25 13.44 -10.44
C PRO A 215 17.02 12.43 -11.58
N MET A 216 15.81 12.41 -12.15
CA MET A 216 15.44 11.56 -13.27
C MET A 216 14.43 12.28 -14.20
N PRO A 217 14.69 12.40 -15.51
CA PRO A 217 13.72 12.95 -16.45
C PRO A 217 12.42 12.15 -16.50
N TRP A 218 11.28 12.83 -16.67
CA TRP A 218 9.95 12.19 -16.70
C TRP A 218 9.86 11.05 -17.72
N GLN A 219 10.40 11.22 -18.92
CA GLN A 219 10.38 10.15 -19.94
C GLN A 219 11.18 8.92 -19.52
N SER A 220 12.33 9.11 -18.87
CA SER A 220 13.14 8.01 -18.33
C SER A 220 12.43 7.32 -17.18
N PHE A 221 11.85 8.09 -16.25
CA PHE A 221 11.04 7.56 -15.17
C PHE A 221 9.86 6.73 -15.69
N LYS A 222 9.14 7.25 -16.69
CA LYS A 222 8.03 6.57 -17.36
C LYS A 222 8.48 5.29 -18.05
N SER A 223 9.58 5.32 -18.82
CA SER A 223 10.11 4.12 -19.48
C SER A 223 10.47 3.07 -18.44
N GLU A 224 11.24 3.46 -17.43
CA GLU A 224 11.67 2.53 -16.38
C GLU A 224 10.48 1.93 -15.61
N ALA A 225 9.48 2.75 -15.27
CA ALA A 225 8.26 2.25 -14.65
C ALA A 225 7.49 1.30 -15.57
N THR A 226 7.38 1.60 -16.86
CA THR A 226 6.68 0.73 -17.83
C THR A 226 7.43 -0.59 -18.02
N ASP A 227 8.75 -0.52 -18.20
CA ASP A 227 9.63 -1.66 -18.49
C ASP A 227 9.77 -2.59 -17.29
N ALA A 228 9.71 -2.05 -16.07
CA ALA A 228 9.83 -2.83 -14.85
C ALA A 228 8.57 -3.65 -14.50
N GLY A 229 7.45 -3.46 -15.19
CA GLY A 229 6.22 -4.24 -15.01
C GLY A 229 5.56 -4.07 -13.64
N LEU A 230 4.89 -5.12 -13.16
CA LEU A 230 4.19 -5.10 -11.87
C LEU A 230 5.18 -4.91 -10.69
N PRO A 231 4.78 -4.25 -9.59
CA PRO A 231 5.58 -4.19 -8.38
C PRO A 231 5.91 -5.60 -7.87
N ARG A 232 7.17 -5.84 -7.51
CA ARG A 232 7.59 -7.17 -7.03
C ARG A 232 7.43 -7.30 -5.52
N PRO A 233 7.03 -8.47 -4.98
CA PRO A 233 6.86 -8.67 -3.54
C PRO A 233 8.07 -8.31 -2.67
N GLU A 234 9.29 -8.49 -3.19
CA GLU A 234 10.54 -8.16 -2.51
C GLU A 234 10.84 -6.65 -2.46
N GLU A 235 10.32 -5.86 -3.41
CA GLU A 235 10.39 -4.39 -3.37
C GLU A 235 9.42 -3.80 -2.33
N LEU A 236 8.55 -4.65 -1.77
CA LEU A 236 7.54 -4.33 -0.78
C LEU A 236 7.97 -4.74 0.65
N ARG A 237 9.25 -5.01 0.93
CA ARG A 237 9.68 -5.49 2.27
C ARG A 237 10.79 -4.65 2.92
N VAL A 238 10.43 -3.95 3.99
CA VAL A 238 11.33 -3.55 5.10
C VAL A 238 10.54 -3.70 6.41
N PRO A 239 11.12 -4.21 7.51
CA PRO A 239 10.39 -4.31 8.78
C PRO A 239 10.39 -2.95 9.48
N PHE A 240 9.21 -2.41 9.77
CA PHE A 240 9.05 -1.38 10.80
C PHE A 240 8.13 -1.89 11.90
N PRO A 241 8.44 -1.62 13.18
CA PRO A 241 7.58 -1.99 14.30
C PRO A 241 6.35 -1.07 14.31
N GLY A 242 5.19 -1.69 14.48
CA GLY A 242 3.93 -0.98 14.63
C GLY A 242 3.11 -1.00 13.34
N SER A 243 2.10 -1.87 13.34
CA SER A 243 0.91 -1.72 12.53
C SER A 243 0.52 -0.26 12.41
N TRP A 244 0.37 0.23 11.19
CA TRP A 244 -0.61 1.29 10.95
C TRP A 244 -1.88 0.80 11.65
N PRO A 245 -2.40 1.49 12.67
CA PRO A 245 -3.70 1.11 13.18
C PRO A 245 -4.60 1.22 11.95
N TYR A 246 -5.27 0.12 11.65
CA TYR A 246 -6.38 0.08 10.72
C TYR A 246 -7.51 0.90 11.36
N GLU A 247 -7.25 2.16 11.69
CA GLU A 247 -8.28 3.10 12.06
C GLU A 247 -9.03 3.30 10.75
N SER A 248 -10.15 2.59 10.68
CA SER A 248 -11.48 3.00 10.23
C SER A 248 -11.68 4.34 9.52
N ASP A 249 -10.74 5.29 9.42
CA ASP A 249 -10.97 6.63 8.88
C ASP A 249 -11.09 6.69 7.36
N SER A 250 -10.36 5.86 6.60
CA SER A 250 -10.57 5.76 5.13
C SER A 250 -11.90 5.08 4.79
N LEU A 251 -12.41 4.28 5.71
CA LEU A 251 -13.77 3.75 5.68
C LEU A 251 -14.77 4.68 6.37
N ARG A 252 -14.45 5.54 7.34
CA ARG A 252 -15.35 6.56 7.93
C ARG A 252 -15.63 7.70 6.96
N GLY A 253 -14.75 7.97 6.01
CA GLY A 253 -15.14 8.76 4.82
C GLY A 253 -16.22 8.07 3.96
N LEU A 254 -16.39 6.75 4.08
CA LEU A 254 -17.38 5.92 3.39
C LEU A 254 -18.53 5.41 4.31
N GLU A 255 -18.32 5.39 5.63
CA GLU A 255 -19.12 4.81 6.73
C GLU A 255 -19.66 5.89 7.67
N SER A 256 -19.16 7.13 7.61
CA SER A 256 -20.05 8.25 7.90
C SER A 256 -21.21 7.98 6.95
N PRO A 257 -22.38 7.57 7.45
CA PRO A 257 -23.49 7.30 6.57
C PRO A 257 -23.60 8.61 5.83
N ILE A 258 -23.27 8.65 4.55
CA ILE A 258 -23.72 9.72 3.69
C ILE A 258 -25.19 9.71 4.03
N PRO A 259 -25.72 10.68 4.82
CA PRO A 259 -27.10 10.56 5.20
C PRO A 259 -27.81 10.35 3.88
N VAL A 260 -28.74 9.42 3.80
CA VAL A 260 -29.49 9.23 2.54
C VAL A 260 -30.17 10.56 2.12
N ASN A 261 -30.13 11.55 3.02
CA ASN A 261 -30.49 12.95 2.92
C ASN A 261 -29.34 13.98 3.11
N ALA A 262 -28.05 13.61 3.10
CA ALA A 262 -26.98 14.62 2.99
C ALA A 262 -27.23 15.36 1.69
N PRO A 263 -27.26 16.69 1.71
CA PRO A 263 -27.20 17.45 0.48
C PRO A 263 -25.99 16.92 -0.29
N ILE A 264 -26.20 16.49 -1.53
CA ILE A 264 -25.13 16.02 -2.44
C ILE A 264 -23.97 17.06 -2.54
N GLN A 265 -24.24 18.30 -2.15
CA GLN A 265 -23.29 19.38 -1.94
C GLN A 265 -22.19 19.07 -0.90
N GLU A 266 -22.47 18.34 0.19
CA GLU A 266 -21.48 17.98 1.24
C GLU A 266 -20.45 16.95 0.74
N LEU A 267 -20.89 15.95 -0.03
CA LEU A 267 -20.01 14.96 -0.67
C LEU A 267 -19.08 15.60 -1.71
N ARG A 268 -19.58 16.64 -2.39
CA ARG A 268 -18.81 17.38 -3.39
C ARG A 268 -17.69 18.17 -2.74
N THR A 269 -17.89 18.69 -1.52
CA THR A 269 -16.85 19.41 -0.77
C THR A 269 -15.78 18.50 -0.18
N GLU A 270 -16.11 17.24 0.10
CA GLU A 270 -15.14 16.26 0.61
C GLU A 270 -14.29 15.67 -0.52
N THR A 271 -14.89 15.45 -1.69
CA THR A 271 -14.24 14.78 -2.83
C THR A 271 -13.70 15.71 -3.92
N ASP A 272 -13.95 17.01 -3.91
CA ASP A 272 -13.27 17.95 -4.82
C ASP A 272 -12.43 18.97 -4.01
N CYS A 273 -11.50 19.66 -4.65
CA CYS A 273 -10.77 20.79 -4.02
C CYS A 273 -11.64 22.03 -3.76
N LEU A 274 -12.96 21.89 -3.92
CA LEU A 274 -13.91 22.96 -3.80
C LEU A 274 -13.97 23.43 -2.35
N LEU A 275 -14.20 24.73 -2.19
CA LEU A 275 -14.44 25.36 -0.91
C LEU A 275 -15.56 24.63 -0.16
N THR A 276 -15.32 24.32 1.12
CA THR A 276 -16.36 23.84 2.05
C THR A 276 -17.50 24.86 2.18
N GLY A 277 -18.66 24.47 2.71
CA GLY A 277 -19.79 25.39 2.94
C GLY A 277 -19.37 26.70 3.64
N PRO A 278 -18.71 26.64 4.82
CA PRO A 278 -18.20 27.83 5.49
C PRO A 278 -17.20 28.65 4.65
N GLN A 279 -16.27 27.99 3.96
CA GLN A 279 -15.30 28.70 3.10
C GLN A 279 -15.96 29.38 1.89
N ARG A 280 -17.07 28.83 1.38
CA ARG A 280 -17.87 29.47 0.33
C ARG A 280 -18.56 30.71 0.86
N GLU A 281 -19.14 30.64 2.06
CA GLU A 281 -19.74 31.78 2.74
C GLU A 281 -18.71 32.88 3.01
N ASP A 282 -17.51 32.52 3.49
CA ASP A 282 -16.38 33.45 3.69
C ASP A 282 -15.91 34.09 2.38
N ALA A 283 -15.92 33.33 1.27
CA ALA A 283 -15.66 33.85 -0.07
C ALA A 283 -16.85 34.62 -0.68
N GLY A 284 -17.95 34.75 0.07
CA GLY A 284 -19.18 35.42 -0.35
C GLY A 284 -19.88 34.75 -1.53
N LEU A 285 -19.76 33.43 -1.68
CA LEU A 285 -20.40 32.63 -2.73
C LEU A 285 -21.73 32.06 -2.25
N ALA A 286 -22.76 32.10 -3.11
CA ALA A 286 -24.01 31.41 -2.83
C ALA A 286 -23.83 29.87 -2.91
N PRO A 287 -24.73 29.07 -2.31
CA PRO A 287 -24.63 27.60 -2.34
C PRO A 287 -24.57 26.98 -3.74
N ASP A 288 -25.18 27.62 -4.74
CA ASP A 288 -25.20 27.20 -6.15
C ASP A 288 -24.16 27.90 -7.04
N GLU A 289 -23.37 28.84 -6.49
CA GLU A 289 -22.44 29.67 -7.25
C GLU A 289 -21.04 29.05 -7.37
N LEU A 290 -20.59 28.71 -8.57
CA LEU A 290 -19.30 28.08 -8.84
C LEU A 290 -18.30 29.08 -9.41
N ILE A 291 -17.01 28.83 -9.23
CA ILE A 291 -15.97 29.70 -9.77
C ILE A 291 -15.60 29.23 -11.19
N ALA A 292 -15.51 30.18 -12.12
CA ALA A 292 -14.94 29.98 -13.45
C ALA A 292 -13.90 31.07 -13.71
N TYR A 293 -12.96 30.80 -14.60
CA TYR A 293 -11.82 31.68 -14.86
C TYR A 293 -11.82 32.09 -16.32
N GLN A 294 -11.67 33.39 -16.59
CA GLN A 294 -11.61 33.92 -17.94
C GLN A 294 -10.18 34.30 -18.29
N GLY A 295 -9.65 33.71 -19.36
CA GLY A 295 -8.35 34.03 -19.91
C GLY A 295 -8.31 35.37 -20.64
N PRO A 296 -7.10 35.91 -20.92
CA PRO A 296 -6.93 37.16 -21.67
C PRO A 296 -7.52 37.14 -23.09
N ASP A 297 -7.67 35.96 -23.68
CA ASP A 297 -8.28 35.73 -25.00
C ASP A 297 -9.82 35.62 -24.95
N GLY A 298 -10.40 35.72 -23.75
CA GLY A 298 -11.84 35.64 -23.51
C GLY A 298 -12.37 34.22 -23.34
N SER A 299 -11.53 33.18 -23.45
CA SER A 299 -11.89 31.80 -23.14
C SER A 299 -12.19 31.61 -21.65
N ILE A 300 -13.00 30.62 -21.30
CA ILE A 300 -13.49 30.40 -19.93
C ILE A 300 -13.20 28.96 -19.50
N PHE A 301 -12.49 28.77 -18.39
CA PHE A 301 -12.21 27.48 -17.80
C PHE A 301 -13.04 27.27 -16.52
N SER A 302 -13.64 26.08 -16.37
CA SER A 302 -14.33 25.68 -15.15
C SER A 302 -14.13 24.20 -14.85
N ASN A 303 -13.74 23.88 -13.61
CA ASN A 303 -13.64 22.49 -13.15
C ASN A 303 -15.00 21.77 -13.09
N ASP A 304 -16.12 22.51 -13.13
CA ASP A 304 -17.47 21.94 -13.16
C ASP A 304 -17.88 21.42 -14.53
N VAL A 305 -17.32 21.99 -15.59
CA VAL A 305 -17.68 21.67 -16.97
C VAL A 305 -16.84 20.48 -17.41
N VAL A 306 -17.48 19.34 -17.67
CA VAL A 306 -16.78 18.09 -18.00
C VAL A 306 -17.52 17.34 -19.11
N PRO A 307 -16.87 16.43 -19.86
CA PRO A 307 -17.53 15.55 -20.82
C PRO A 307 -18.55 14.63 -20.11
N GLU A 308 -19.72 14.36 -20.71
CA GLU A 308 -20.75 13.52 -20.10
C GLU A 308 -20.24 12.11 -19.77
N ALA A 309 -19.39 11.54 -20.63
CA ALA A 309 -18.74 10.26 -20.40
C ALA A 309 -17.83 10.24 -19.16
N SER A 310 -17.35 11.40 -18.71
CA SER A 310 -16.51 11.51 -17.51
C SER A 310 -17.31 11.43 -16.20
N LEU A 311 -18.63 11.63 -16.23
CA LEU A 311 -19.48 11.66 -15.03
C LEU A 311 -19.77 10.28 -14.42
N GLN A 312 -19.29 9.18 -15.04
CA GLN A 312 -19.58 7.78 -14.71
C GLN A 312 -21.09 7.44 -14.72
N PRO A 313 -21.53 6.34 -15.35
CA PRO A 313 -22.95 6.17 -15.64
C PRO A 313 -23.70 5.70 -14.38
N LYS A 314 -25.02 5.96 -14.32
CA LYS A 314 -25.90 5.69 -13.16
C LYS A 314 -25.75 4.31 -12.49
N TRP A 315 -25.22 3.29 -13.20
CA TRP A 315 -24.91 1.98 -12.63
C TRP A 315 -23.79 2.02 -11.59
N VAL A 316 -22.82 2.94 -11.70
CA VAL A 316 -21.78 3.15 -10.67
C VAL A 316 -22.42 3.55 -9.35
N ARG A 317 -23.47 4.38 -9.32
CA ARG A 317 -24.16 4.71 -8.05
C ARG A 317 -24.86 3.49 -7.42
N ALA A 318 -25.33 2.54 -8.24
CA ALA A 318 -25.94 1.30 -7.76
C ALA A 318 -24.89 0.27 -7.32
N GLU A 319 -23.75 0.21 -8.03
CA GLU A 319 -22.61 -0.63 -7.68
C GLU A 319 -21.82 -0.08 -6.48
N VAL A 320 -21.67 1.23 -6.32
CA VAL A 320 -21.13 1.87 -5.12
C VAL A 320 -21.88 1.43 -3.86
N LYS A 321 -23.21 1.33 -3.91
CA LYS A 321 -23.98 0.76 -2.79
C LYS A 321 -23.69 -0.72 -2.57
N LEU A 322 -23.49 -1.47 -3.64
CA LEU A 322 -23.23 -2.91 -3.61
C LEU A 322 -21.84 -3.26 -3.07
N TYR A 323 -20.80 -2.58 -3.55
CA TYR A 323 -19.41 -2.75 -3.13
C TYR A 323 -19.08 -1.95 -1.86
N GLY A 324 -19.85 -0.91 -1.55
CA GLY A 324 -19.84 -0.26 -0.23
C GLY A 324 -20.30 -1.23 0.87
N ALA A 325 -21.42 -1.93 0.64
CA ALA A 325 -21.89 -2.99 1.53
C ALA A 325 -20.88 -4.15 1.65
N GLN A 326 -20.12 -4.43 0.58
CA GLN A 326 -19.00 -5.37 0.64
C GLN A 326 -17.86 -4.83 1.50
N GLY A 327 -17.45 -3.56 1.32
CA GLY A 327 -16.39 -2.93 2.12
C GLY A 327 -16.72 -2.86 3.62
N GLU A 328 -17.96 -2.51 3.96
CA GLU A 328 -18.49 -2.53 5.33
C GLU A 328 -18.46 -3.95 5.92
N TRP A 329 -18.85 -4.94 5.12
CA TRP A 329 -18.76 -6.35 5.53
C TRP A 329 -17.31 -6.77 5.79
N GLU A 330 -16.36 -6.40 4.92
CA GLU A 330 -14.93 -6.70 5.08
C GLU A 330 -14.39 -6.08 6.39
N ALA A 331 -14.72 -4.81 6.64
CA ALA A 331 -14.29 -4.08 7.83
C ALA A 331 -14.85 -4.70 9.12
N ARG A 332 -16.16 -4.93 9.15
CA ARG A 332 -16.84 -5.55 10.31
C ARG A 332 -16.32 -6.96 10.57
N LEU A 333 -15.96 -7.72 9.52
CA LEU A 333 -15.39 -9.05 9.67
C LEU A 333 -13.99 -8.97 10.32
N SER A 334 -13.15 -8.05 9.84
CA SER A 334 -11.83 -7.79 10.43
C SER A 334 -11.92 -7.34 11.89
N GLU A 335 -12.77 -6.37 12.20
CA GLU A 335 -12.98 -5.87 13.57
C GLU A 335 -13.52 -6.97 14.50
N ALA A 336 -14.49 -7.77 14.04
CA ALA A 336 -15.03 -8.89 14.81
C ALA A 336 -13.95 -9.95 15.06
N CYS A 337 -13.10 -10.23 14.07
CA CYS A 337 -11.94 -11.10 14.26
C CYS A 337 -10.96 -10.51 15.27
N GLU A 338 -10.61 -9.22 15.20
CA GLU A 338 -9.76 -8.52 16.17
C GLU A 338 -10.31 -8.54 17.60
N ALA A 339 -11.61 -8.32 17.75
CA ALA A 339 -12.31 -8.37 19.03
C ALA A 339 -12.50 -9.80 19.58
N GLY A 340 -12.30 -10.85 18.77
CA GLY A 340 -12.59 -12.23 19.15
C GLY A 340 -14.10 -12.55 19.19
N ASP A 341 -14.93 -11.74 18.53
CA ASP A 341 -16.39 -11.94 18.49
C ASP A 341 -16.78 -13.01 17.47
N THR A 342 -16.64 -14.26 17.90
CA THR A 342 -16.95 -15.44 17.08
C THR A 342 -18.40 -15.49 16.59
N ALA A 343 -19.35 -14.92 17.34
CA ALA A 343 -20.77 -14.90 16.96
C ALA A 343 -21.01 -13.93 15.80
N LEU A 344 -20.43 -12.73 15.88
CA LEU A 344 -20.52 -11.73 14.81
C LEU A 344 -19.78 -12.19 13.55
N VAL A 345 -18.61 -12.83 13.70
CA VAL A 345 -17.90 -13.43 12.56
C VAL A 345 -18.75 -14.48 11.86
N ALA A 346 -19.40 -15.39 12.61
CA ALA A 346 -20.27 -16.41 12.04
C ALA A 346 -21.47 -15.80 11.29
N GLU A 347 -22.08 -14.74 11.85
CA GLU A 347 -23.16 -13.99 11.20
C GLU A 347 -22.69 -13.38 9.87
N LEU A 348 -21.56 -12.67 9.89
CA LEU A 348 -21.00 -11.99 8.72
C LEU A 348 -20.64 -13.00 7.62
N LEU A 349 -19.96 -14.10 7.96
CA LEU A 349 -19.58 -15.13 6.98
C LEU A 349 -20.78 -15.85 6.38
N SER A 350 -21.92 -15.86 7.08
CA SER A 350 -23.19 -16.46 6.62
C SER A 350 -24.02 -15.51 5.74
N SER A 351 -23.58 -14.27 5.51
CA SER A 351 -24.31 -13.27 4.73
C SER A 351 -24.64 -13.75 3.30
N PRO A 352 -25.92 -14.01 2.96
CA PRO A 352 -26.30 -14.55 1.66
C PRO A 352 -25.99 -13.59 0.51
N ALA A 353 -26.11 -12.29 0.76
CA ALA A 353 -25.88 -11.25 -0.24
C ALA A 353 -24.42 -11.20 -0.67
N VAL A 354 -23.48 -11.31 0.28
CA VAL A 354 -22.04 -11.28 0.01
C VAL A 354 -21.59 -12.59 -0.63
N ARG A 355 -22.04 -13.74 -0.09
CA ARG A 355 -21.70 -15.06 -0.65
C ARG A 355 -22.14 -15.22 -2.10
N ALA A 356 -23.36 -14.78 -2.44
CA ALA A 356 -23.90 -14.93 -3.79
C ALA A 356 -23.26 -13.97 -4.81
N LYS A 357 -22.93 -12.74 -4.39
CA LYS A 357 -22.45 -11.70 -5.31
C LYS A 357 -20.93 -11.56 -5.37
N PHE A 358 -20.23 -11.94 -4.30
CA PHE A 358 -18.79 -11.70 -4.11
C PHE A 358 -18.04 -12.95 -3.59
N ALA A 359 -18.41 -14.13 -4.06
CA ALA A 359 -17.86 -15.43 -3.62
C ALA A 359 -16.31 -15.46 -3.53
N LYS A 360 -15.62 -15.08 -4.61
CA LYS A 360 -14.14 -15.08 -4.64
C LYS A 360 -13.54 -14.18 -3.56
N ARG A 361 -14.14 -13.01 -3.34
CA ARG A 361 -13.65 -12.02 -2.38
C ARG A 361 -13.91 -12.45 -0.93
N HIS A 362 -15.08 -13.04 -0.70
CA HIS A 362 -15.43 -13.63 0.60
C HIS A 362 -14.40 -14.67 1.02
N GLU A 363 -14.01 -15.54 0.08
CA GLU A 363 -12.97 -16.54 0.31
C GLU A 363 -11.61 -15.90 0.65
N GLU A 364 -11.13 -14.94 -0.15
CA GLU A 364 -9.85 -14.28 0.09
C GLU A 364 -9.78 -13.62 1.48
N TRP A 365 -10.86 -12.97 1.91
CA TRP A 365 -10.91 -12.35 3.24
C TRP A 365 -11.02 -13.36 4.36
N SER A 366 -11.75 -14.45 4.15
CA SER A 366 -11.77 -15.58 5.10
C SER A 366 -10.37 -16.17 5.27
N CYS A 367 -9.59 -16.32 4.18
CA CYS A 367 -8.18 -16.74 4.24
C CYS A 367 -7.33 -15.75 5.05
N ARG A 368 -7.44 -14.44 4.79
CA ARG A 368 -6.68 -13.41 5.52
C ARG A 368 -7.00 -13.42 7.01
N ALA A 369 -8.29 -13.46 7.36
CA ALA A 369 -8.75 -13.52 8.75
C ALA A 369 -8.27 -14.81 9.45
N LEU A 370 -8.26 -15.93 8.73
CA LEU A 370 -7.74 -17.20 9.24
C LEU A 370 -6.24 -17.13 9.53
N LEU A 371 -5.43 -16.66 8.57
CA LEU A 371 -3.98 -16.49 8.77
C LEU A 371 -3.66 -15.53 9.92
N SER A 372 -4.42 -14.44 10.03
CA SER A 372 -4.30 -13.50 11.17
C SER A 372 -4.60 -14.18 12.50
N THR A 373 -5.70 -14.94 12.58
CA THR A 373 -6.11 -15.69 13.78
C THR A 373 -5.09 -16.75 14.17
N LEU A 374 -4.57 -17.50 13.19
CA LEU A 374 -3.53 -18.51 13.40
C LEU A 374 -2.27 -17.89 14.01
N ASN A 375 -1.88 -16.69 13.61
CA ASN A 375 -0.68 -16.03 14.13
C ASN A 375 -0.84 -15.41 15.53
N ARG A 376 -2.00 -15.52 16.18
CA ARG A 376 -2.21 -14.99 17.54
C ARG A 376 -1.67 -15.93 18.61
N SER A 377 -1.22 -15.35 19.72
CA SER A 377 -0.83 -16.07 20.92
C SER A 377 -1.53 -15.46 22.14
N PRO A 378 -2.43 -16.20 22.82
CA PRO A 378 -2.83 -17.58 22.54
C PRO A 378 -3.66 -17.73 21.25
N LEU A 379 -3.67 -18.93 20.67
CA LEU A 379 -4.48 -19.27 19.50
C LEU A 379 -5.97 -19.26 19.88
N ASP A 380 -6.78 -18.55 19.10
CA ASP A 380 -8.24 -18.54 19.24
C ASP A 380 -8.85 -19.66 18.38
N GLU A 381 -8.85 -20.89 18.92
CA GLU A 381 -9.41 -22.07 18.25
C GLU A 381 -10.90 -21.91 17.87
N PRO A 382 -11.77 -21.35 18.72
CA PRO A 382 -13.15 -21.04 18.34
C PRO A 382 -13.24 -20.18 17.07
N MET A 383 -12.40 -19.14 16.96
CA MET A 383 -12.36 -18.28 15.77
C MET A 383 -11.89 -19.03 14.52
N VAL A 384 -10.87 -19.89 14.64
CA VAL A 384 -10.40 -20.75 13.53
C VAL A 384 -11.54 -21.63 13.01
N GLN A 385 -12.30 -22.26 13.91
CA GLN A 385 -13.42 -23.14 13.52
C GLN A 385 -14.54 -22.36 12.82
N VAL A 386 -14.88 -21.16 13.31
CA VAL A 386 -15.88 -20.30 12.68
C VAL A 386 -15.45 -19.88 11.27
N LEU A 387 -14.18 -19.52 11.08
CA LEU A 387 -13.64 -19.12 9.78
C LEU A 387 -13.65 -20.27 8.76
N LEU A 388 -13.32 -21.50 9.20
CA LEU A 388 -13.40 -22.70 8.35
C LEU A 388 -14.85 -23.04 7.97
N ALA A 389 -15.78 -22.98 8.94
CA ALA A 389 -17.20 -23.24 8.72
C ALA A 389 -17.87 -22.17 7.83
N GLY A 390 -17.34 -20.95 7.86
CA GLY A 390 -17.84 -19.82 7.09
C GLY A 390 -17.50 -19.86 5.60
N ALA A 391 -16.68 -20.80 5.12
CA ALA A 391 -16.25 -20.90 3.72
C ALA A 391 -17.42 -20.86 2.71
N VAL A 392 -17.23 -20.23 1.55
CA VAL A 392 -18.28 -20.04 0.54
C VAL A 392 -18.79 -21.37 -0.02
N ASP A 393 -17.87 -22.31 -0.23
CA ASP A 393 -18.14 -23.66 -0.73
C ASP A 393 -17.13 -24.68 -0.17
N ALA A 394 -17.32 -25.95 -0.52
CA ALA A 394 -16.49 -27.06 -0.05
C ALA A 394 -15.04 -26.99 -0.55
N GLU A 395 -14.80 -26.38 -1.72
CA GLU A 395 -13.47 -26.25 -2.31
C GLU A 395 -12.66 -25.18 -1.57
N ALA A 396 -13.29 -24.04 -1.28
CA ALA A 396 -12.75 -22.97 -0.45
C ALA A 396 -12.43 -23.47 0.97
N SER A 397 -13.34 -24.25 1.57
CA SER A 397 -13.11 -24.89 2.87
C SER A 397 -11.88 -25.80 2.86
N SER A 398 -11.73 -26.61 1.80
CA SER A 398 -10.56 -27.49 1.63
C SER A 398 -9.25 -26.72 1.40
N ARG A 399 -9.30 -25.51 0.79
CA ARG A 399 -8.14 -24.62 0.69
C ARG A 399 -7.76 -24.03 2.04
N LEU A 400 -8.73 -23.50 2.78
CA LEU A 400 -8.51 -22.94 4.11
C LEU A 400 -7.95 -24.00 5.08
N GLN A 401 -8.46 -25.23 5.03
CA GLN A 401 -7.95 -26.32 5.86
C GLN A 401 -6.47 -26.62 5.58
N ARG A 402 -6.04 -26.60 4.31
CA ARG A 402 -4.63 -26.78 3.95
C ARG A 402 -3.73 -25.71 4.55
N GLU A 403 -4.20 -24.46 4.66
CA GLU A 403 -3.45 -23.38 5.32
C GLU A 403 -3.32 -23.62 6.83
N VAL A 404 -4.38 -24.13 7.48
CA VAL A 404 -4.32 -24.54 8.90
C VAL A 404 -3.30 -25.67 9.09
N ASP A 405 -3.38 -26.72 8.28
CA ASP A 405 -2.48 -27.88 8.37
C ASP A 405 -1.01 -27.47 8.14
N ALA A 406 -0.77 -26.56 7.18
CA ALA A 406 0.55 -26.01 6.89
C ALA A 406 1.08 -25.17 8.07
N TRP A 407 0.23 -24.33 8.67
CA TRP A 407 0.60 -23.54 9.84
C TRP A 407 0.88 -24.40 11.07
N GLN A 408 0.07 -25.43 11.33
CA GLN A 408 0.30 -26.38 12.42
C GLN A 408 1.63 -27.13 12.24
N SER A 409 1.93 -27.54 11.00
CA SER A 409 3.23 -28.13 10.66
C SER A 409 4.38 -27.16 10.92
N PHE A 410 4.21 -25.90 10.55
CA PHE A 410 5.20 -24.85 10.80
C PHE A 410 5.40 -24.59 12.30
N GLN A 411 4.33 -24.53 13.11
CA GLN A 411 4.42 -24.38 14.57
C GLN A 411 5.13 -25.56 15.23
N ALA A 412 4.84 -26.79 14.80
CA ALA A 412 5.54 -27.96 15.30
C ALA A 412 7.05 -27.86 15.02
N ILE A 413 7.43 -27.43 13.81
CA ILE A 413 8.84 -27.21 13.44
C ILE A 413 9.44 -26.04 14.26
N ALA A 414 8.71 -24.94 14.44
CA ALA A 414 9.17 -23.76 15.17
C ALA A 414 9.37 -24.06 16.67
N GLN A 415 8.47 -24.85 17.29
CA GLN A 415 8.61 -25.31 18.67
C GLN A 415 9.81 -26.24 18.83
N VAL A 416 10.02 -27.16 17.90
CA VAL A 416 11.23 -28.01 17.86
C VAL A 416 12.48 -27.14 17.74
N ASN A 417 12.51 -26.16 16.83
CA ASN A 417 13.65 -25.27 16.64
C ASN A 417 13.91 -24.38 17.85
N GLN A 418 12.88 -23.84 18.50
CA GLN A 418 13.01 -23.04 19.71
C GLN A 418 13.54 -23.88 20.88
N ALA A 419 13.04 -25.11 21.03
CA ALA A 419 13.53 -26.05 22.03
C ALA A 419 14.99 -26.45 21.76
N VAL A 420 15.36 -26.71 20.49
CA VAL A 420 16.73 -26.99 20.06
C VAL A 420 17.65 -25.80 20.34
N MET A 421 17.20 -24.57 20.08
CA MET A 421 17.96 -23.35 20.40
C MET A 421 18.15 -23.16 21.90
N LEU A 422 17.10 -23.26 22.71
CA LEU A 422 17.19 -23.13 24.17
C LEU A 422 18.07 -24.22 24.78
N TRP A 423 18.03 -25.42 24.20
CA TRP A 423 18.88 -26.53 24.56
C TRP A 423 20.34 -26.28 24.17
N ALA A 424 20.62 -25.82 22.95
CA ALA A 424 21.96 -25.43 22.50
C ALA A 424 22.54 -24.31 23.38
N LEU A 425 21.75 -23.31 23.75
CA LEU A 425 22.14 -22.24 24.67
C LEU A 425 22.46 -22.79 26.07
N SER A 426 21.66 -23.74 26.56
CA SER A 426 21.89 -24.40 27.84
C SER A 426 23.19 -25.21 27.81
N MET A 427 23.50 -25.87 26.70
CA MET A 427 24.77 -26.58 26.52
C MET A 427 25.96 -25.61 26.47
N GLN A 428 25.85 -24.49 25.75
CA GLN A 428 26.90 -23.45 25.74
C GLN A 428 27.21 -22.94 27.14
N LEU A 429 26.18 -22.63 27.92
CA LEU A 429 26.35 -22.15 29.29
C LEU A 429 27.07 -23.19 30.14
N ARG A 430 26.68 -24.48 30.08
CA ARG A 430 27.31 -25.53 30.89
C ARG A 430 28.72 -25.88 30.47
N VAL A 431 29.02 -25.84 29.17
CA VAL A 431 30.37 -26.07 28.64
C VAL A 431 31.28 -24.88 28.93
N GLY A 432 30.77 -23.64 28.78
CA GLY A 432 31.49 -22.41 29.15
C GLY A 432 31.79 -22.33 30.66
N GLU A 433 30.93 -22.90 31.51
CA GLU A 433 31.15 -23.06 32.95
C GLU A 433 32.16 -24.19 33.30
N GLY A 434 32.59 -25.00 32.33
CA GLY A 434 33.47 -26.16 32.57
C GLY A 434 32.83 -27.29 33.37
N SER A 435 31.50 -27.29 33.55
CA SER A 435 30.79 -28.23 34.42
C SER A 435 30.32 -29.47 33.64
N VAL A 436 31.24 -30.42 33.44
CA VAL A 436 30.96 -31.76 32.90
C VAL A 436 29.82 -32.48 33.64
N PRO A 437 29.70 -32.40 34.99
CA PRO A 437 28.57 -33.00 35.71
C PRO A 437 27.21 -32.38 35.33
N SER A 438 27.16 -31.06 35.11
CA SER A 438 25.93 -30.37 34.71
C SER A 438 25.54 -30.68 33.26
N LEU A 439 26.54 -30.85 32.37
CA LEU A 439 26.32 -31.33 31.01
C LEU A 439 25.72 -32.74 30.99
N ARG A 440 26.28 -33.65 31.79
CA ARG A 440 25.77 -35.02 31.93
C ARG A 440 24.35 -35.01 32.50
N GLN A 441 24.09 -34.22 33.55
CA GLN A 441 22.75 -34.09 34.14
C GLN A 441 21.70 -33.59 33.13
N LEU A 442 22.04 -32.58 32.32
CA LEU A 442 21.16 -32.05 31.27
C LEU A 442 20.82 -33.13 30.24
N LEU A 443 21.82 -33.89 29.80
CA LEU A 443 21.69 -34.94 28.78
C LEU A 443 21.00 -36.21 29.29
N THR A 444 21.12 -36.54 30.58
CA THR A 444 20.49 -37.72 31.18
C THR A 444 19.13 -37.45 31.82
N SER A 445 18.73 -36.17 31.95
CA SER A 445 17.42 -35.83 32.53
C SER A 445 16.30 -36.30 31.58
N GLN A 446 15.36 -37.10 32.10
CA GLN A 446 14.24 -37.65 31.31
C GLN A 446 13.38 -36.58 30.61
N GLY A 447 13.43 -35.32 31.08
CA GLY A 447 12.74 -34.19 30.46
C GLY A 447 13.34 -33.74 29.12
N SER A 448 14.63 -33.99 28.84
CA SER A 448 15.24 -33.59 27.57
C SER A 448 14.92 -34.60 26.46
N ALA A 449 15.15 -35.90 26.67
CA ALA A 449 14.85 -36.92 25.65
C ALA A 449 13.35 -37.02 25.29
N ALA A 450 12.45 -36.81 26.26
CA ALA A 450 11.01 -36.82 26.02
C ALA A 450 10.49 -35.56 25.30
N ALA A 451 11.16 -34.41 25.45
CA ALA A 451 10.74 -33.15 24.82
C ALA A 451 11.05 -33.08 23.31
N PHE A 452 11.97 -33.89 22.81
CA PHE A 452 12.46 -33.80 21.43
C PHE A 452 11.98 -34.91 20.49
N ASN A 453 11.34 -35.98 20.98
CA ASN A 453 11.05 -37.20 20.19
C ASN A 453 12.26 -37.74 19.41
N ALA A 454 13.46 -37.26 19.72
CA ALA A 454 14.70 -37.52 19.02
C ALA A 454 15.45 -38.62 19.75
N CYS A 455 16.13 -39.48 18.99
CA CYS A 455 16.96 -40.51 19.59
C CYS A 455 18.07 -39.84 20.42
N PRO A 456 18.38 -40.30 21.66
CA PRO A 456 19.47 -39.74 22.47
C PRO A 456 20.80 -39.60 21.72
N ARG A 457 21.05 -40.49 20.74
CA ARG A 457 22.17 -40.44 19.79
C ARG A 457 22.17 -39.19 18.90
N GLU A 458 21.04 -38.82 18.31
CA GLU A 458 20.92 -37.65 17.41
C GLU A 458 21.13 -36.35 18.18
N VAL A 459 20.61 -36.32 19.40
CA VAL A 459 20.77 -35.21 20.34
C VAL A 459 22.25 -35.05 20.71
N ALA A 460 22.90 -36.13 21.18
CA ALA A 460 24.33 -36.10 21.52
C ALA A 460 25.22 -35.74 20.32
N THR A 461 24.88 -36.21 19.11
CA THR A 461 25.58 -35.86 17.86
C THR A 461 25.40 -34.38 17.49
N SER A 462 24.20 -33.82 17.65
CA SER A 462 23.94 -32.41 17.33
C SER A 462 24.65 -31.47 18.30
N ALA A 463 24.71 -31.81 19.59
CA ALA A 463 25.53 -31.12 20.58
C ALA A 463 27.01 -31.12 20.17
N LEU A 464 27.49 -32.27 19.72
CA LEU A 464 28.86 -32.47 19.30
C LEU A 464 29.21 -31.53 18.13
N CYS A 465 28.38 -31.50 17.08
CA CYS A 465 28.54 -30.56 15.96
C CYS A 465 28.55 -29.09 16.41
N TYR A 466 27.59 -28.72 17.24
CA TYR A 466 27.41 -27.33 17.66
C TYR A 466 28.61 -26.80 18.46
N LEU A 467 29.12 -27.58 19.41
CA LEU A 467 30.28 -27.20 20.23
C LEU A 467 31.58 -27.14 19.40
N ILE A 468 31.70 -27.96 18.36
CA ILE A 468 32.79 -27.87 17.36
C ILE A 468 32.71 -26.55 16.59
N THR A 469 31.52 -26.20 16.09
CA THR A 469 31.26 -24.95 15.38
C THR A 469 31.60 -23.73 16.23
N MET A 470 31.18 -23.72 17.50
CA MET A 470 31.46 -22.62 18.43
C MET A 470 32.91 -22.59 18.93
N GLY A 471 33.73 -23.62 18.68
CA GLY A 471 35.11 -23.69 19.17
C GLY A 471 35.23 -23.84 20.69
N GLN A 472 34.15 -24.27 21.34
CA GLN A 472 34.04 -24.43 22.80
C GLN A 472 34.16 -25.88 23.26
N MET A 473 34.47 -26.79 22.34
CA MET A 473 34.62 -28.21 22.66
C MET A 473 35.86 -28.46 23.52
N THR A 474 35.69 -29.09 24.68
CA THR A 474 36.76 -29.63 25.50
C THR A 474 36.88 -31.14 25.33
N LYS A 475 38.03 -31.71 25.69
CA LYS A 475 38.24 -33.16 25.65
C LYS A 475 37.22 -33.91 26.52
N GLU A 476 36.94 -33.40 27.71
CA GLU A 476 36.00 -34.01 28.65
C GLU A 476 34.54 -33.92 28.16
N ALA A 477 34.16 -32.84 27.47
CA ALA A 477 32.85 -32.71 26.85
C ALA A 477 32.70 -33.68 25.66
N LEU A 478 33.75 -33.83 24.85
CA LEU A 478 33.80 -34.81 23.76
C LEU A 478 33.63 -36.23 24.28
N GLU A 479 34.44 -36.65 25.26
CA GLU A 479 34.36 -38.00 25.85
C GLU A 479 32.97 -38.26 26.43
N THR A 480 32.40 -37.29 27.15
CA THR A 480 31.05 -37.40 27.70
C THR A 480 29.97 -37.54 26.62
N LEU A 481 30.07 -36.81 25.51
CA LEU A 481 29.11 -36.90 24.41
C LEU A 481 29.21 -38.24 23.67
N ILE A 482 30.43 -38.77 23.47
CA ILE A 482 30.66 -40.09 22.90
C ILE A 482 30.11 -41.20 23.81
N GLU A 483 30.34 -41.11 25.14
CA GLU A 483 29.75 -42.04 26.12
C GLU A 483 28.22 -42.03 26.11
N LEU A 484 27.61 -40.88 25.79
CA LEU A 484 26.17 -40.72 25.67
C LEU A 484 25.63 -41.13 24.28
N GLY A 485 26.50 -41.69 23.43
CA GLY A 485 26.13 -42.26 22.15
C GLY A 485 26.14 -41.27 20.99
N ALA A 486 26.84 -40.13 21.09
CA ALA A 486 27.11 -39.29 19.92
C ALA A 486 27.88 -40.10 18.87
N ASP A 487 27.45 -40.02 17.61
CA ASP A 487 28.10 -40.71 16.51
C ASP A 487 28.95 -39.74 15.69
N PRO A 488 30.29 -39.89 15.68
CA PRO A 488 31.20 -39.04 14.92
C PRO A 488 30.90 -38.96 13.41
N HIS A 489 30.23 -39.98 12.85
CA HIS A 489 29.94 -40.11 11.43
C HIS A 489 28.50 -39.76 11.04
N TRP A 490 27.63 -39.51 12.02
CA TRP A 490 26.23 -39.25 11.73
C TRP A 490 26.07 -37.92 11.02
N ALA A 491 25.53 -37.97 9.80
CA ALA A 491 25.37 -36.80 8.95
C ALA A 491 24.28 -35.88 9.49
N THR A 492 24.66 -34.63 9.78
CA THR A 492 23.73 -33.53 10.07
C THR A 492 23.62 -32.60 8.86
N LEU A 493 22.77 -31.57 8.94
CA LEU A 493 22.67 -30.52 7.91
C LEU A 493 24.03 -29.82 7.63
N GLU A 494 24.96 -29.80 8.59
CA GLU A 494 26.28 -29.18 8.45
C GLU A 494 27.40 -30.17 8.05
N GLY A 495 27.08 -31.46 7.90
CA GLY A 495 28.03 -32.57 7.76
C GLY A 495 28.09 -33.45 9.01
N SER A 496 28.92 -34.50 9.01
CA SER A 496 29.19 -35.27 10.24
C SER A 496 30.05 -34.46 11.23
N PRO A 497 30.00 -34.73 12.54
CA PRO A 497 30.88 -34.08 13.51
C PRO A 497 32.37 -34.14 13.13
N LEU A 498 32.81 -35.28 12.59
CA LEU A 498 34.18 -35.46 12.12
C LEU A 498 34.49 -34.59 10.89
N ASP A 499 33.59 -34.53 9.91
CA ASP A 499 33.75 -33.68 8.72
C ASP A 499 33.79 -32.21 9.11
N LEU A 500 32.93 -31.81 10.05
CA LEU A 500 32.82 -30.45 10.55
C LEU A 500 34.09 -30.02 11.30
N ALA A 501 34.61 -30.86 12.19
CA ALA A 501 35.88 -30.61 12.88
C ALA A 501 37.07 -30.54 11.91
N THR A 502 37.12 -31.46 10.94
CA THR A 502 38.17 -31.50 9.92
C THR A 502 38.14 -30.27 9.02
N ARG A 503 36.94 -29.82 8.62
CA ARG A 503 36.76 -28.62 7.80
C ARG A 503 37.15 -27.36 8.56
N LEU A 504 36.58 -27.15 9.75
CA LEU A 504 36.82 -25.96 10.56
C LEU A 504 38.23 -25.92 11.17
N GLY A 505 38.91 -27.07 11.29
CA GLY A 505 40.32 -27.18 11.69
C GLY A 505 41.32 -26.90 10.57
N LYS A 506 40.88 -26.72 9.32
CA LYS A 506 41.72 -26.26 8.19
C LYS A 506 41.71 -24.74 8.04
N GLU A 507 40.71 -24.07 8.59
CA GLU A 507 40.58 -22.62 8.54
C GLU A 507 41.40 -21.96 9.67
N PRO A 508 42.28 -21.00 9.37
CA PRO A 508 42.98 -20.24 10.40
C PRO A 508 41.98 -19.34 11.15
N GLY A 509 41.96 -19.43 12.48
CA GLY A 509 41.07 -18.67 13.34
C GLY A 509 41.32 -18.90 14.83
N GLU A 510 40.58 -18.18 15.69
CA GLU A 510 40.76 -18.14 17.15
C GLU A 510 40.67 -19.53 17.83
N HIS A 511 39.99 -20.49 17.19
CA HIS A 511 39.78 -21.85 17.71
C HIS A 511 40.50 -22.95 16.90
N HIS A 512 41.46 -22.59 16.04
CA HIS A 512 42.12 -23.51 15.11
C HIS A 512 42.80 -24.70 15.81
N ALA A 513 43.60 -24.44 16.86
CA ALA A 513 44.33 -25.49 17.58
C ALA A 513 43.38 -26.49 18.29
N ILE A 514 42.33 -25.97 18.93
CA ILE A 514 41.31 -26.79 19.60
C ILE A 514 40.59 -27.69 18.60
N ARG A 515 40.21 -27.14 17.43
CA ARG A 515 39.50 -27.91 16.40
C ARG A 515 40.36 -29.01 15.77
N GLN A 516 41.68 -28.79 15.62
CA GLN A 516 42.60 -29.85 15.17
C GLN A 516 42.75 -30.98 16.20
N GLU A 517 42.85 -30.63 17.48
CA GLU A 517 42.91 -31.62 18.56
C GLU A 517 41.61 -32.44 18.64
N ILE A 518 40.46 -31.79 18.57
CA ILE A 518 39.15 -32.46 18.56
C ILE A 518 38.98 -33.35 17.31
N SER A 519 39.45 -32.92 16.14
CA SER A 519 39.43 -33.74 14.93
C SER A 519 40.24 -35.04 15.12
N GLN A 520 41.40 -34.98 15.77
CA GLN A 520 42.22 -36.17 16.04
C GLN A 520 41.54 -37.11 17.05
N LEU A 521 40.94 -36.55 18.10
CA LEU A 521 40.22 -37.32 19.12
C LEU A 521 38.96 -38.00 18.54
N LEU A 522 38.21 -37.32 17.67
CA LEU A 522 37.07 -37.89 16.96
C LEU A 522 37.47 -39.02 16.01
N GLN A 523 38.60 -38.86 15.32
CA GLN A 523 39.17 -39.91 14.45
C GLN A 523 39.49 -41.18 15.25
N ALA A 524 40.15 -41.02 16.42
CA ALA A 524 40.49 -42.14 17.29
C ALA A 524 39.23 -42.81 17.89
N ALA A 525 38.22 -42.03 18.28
CA ALA A 525 36.95 -42.56 18.77
C ALA A 525 36.20 -43.34 17.67
N ALA A 526 36.13 -42.81 16.45
CA ALA A 526 35.54 -43.47 15.29
C ALA A 526 36.17 -44.83 14.95
N GLU A 527 37.50 -44.94 15.09
CA GLU A 527 38.24 -46.20 14.86
C GLU A 527 37.93 -47.25 15.94
N SER A 528 37.67 -46.82 17.19
CA SER A 528 37.30 -47.71 18.30
C SER A 528 35.89 -48.28 18.22
N VAL A 529 34.96 -47.57 17.57
CA VAL A 529 33.54 -47.98 17.42
C VAL A 529 33.35 -49.02 16.31
N ASN A 530 34.32 -49.14 15.39
CA ASN A 530 34.32 -50.13 14.30
C ASN A 530 35.02 -51.46 14.65
N GLN A 531 35.45 -51.63 15.90
CA GLN A 531 35.97 -52.89 16.47
C GLN A 531 34.93 -53.49 17.41
#